data_AF-A0A4Y8ML39-F1
#
_entry.id   AF-A0A4Y8ML39-F1
#
_cell.length_a   1.000
_cell.length_b   1.000
_cell.length_c   1.000
_cell.angle_alpha   90.00
_cell.angle_beta   90.00
_cell.angle_gamma   90.00
#
_symmetry.space_group_name_H-M   'P 1'
#
loop_
_entity.id
_entity.type
_entity.pdbx_description
1 polymer ?
#
loop_
_entity_poly.entity_id
_entity_poly.type
_entity_poly.pdbx_seq_one_letter_code
_entity_poly.pdbx_strand_id
1 'polypeptide(L)'
;MIHLSTSGHYRHNVQQFAIVLLPPDGRPSPEKTPQKATNINMDDTPAIDTPVGRTFYFKSRFVFNAVIVIDALRETDLQTGLTVYNQLRDLRDYAGHEQLIERIPVADAGAMRTALEEIRQRCRDGLRPILHFESHGDKAIGLEISATKDRFSWPALESMLRPINVACAGNLGVVMSVCQGLYAITPLRLHRHAPFYFLLGTQELIDQGALADQLPAFYTTLFETGNLDNALTKVPSCKPFHAEKLLAVAVGRYWAQACMGRGGSERAESLLTNMKWQLGGFNDVGRLREIRQAAKNKIRSDVSAETLQRYADPFLGQRECSFTFEDMLAWLKS
;
A
#
# COMPACT_ATOMS: atom_id res chain seq x y z
N MET A 1 -1.26 -2.03 -26.79
CA MET A 1 -2.19 -3.15 -26.53
C MET A 1 -1.37 -4.44 -26.56
N ILE A 2 -0.90 -4.95 -25.41
CA ILE A 2 -0.13 -6.21 -25.30
C ILE A 2 -0.51 -6.92 -23.98
N HIS A 3 -0.58 -8.25 -24.03
CA HIS A 3 -1.07 -9.18 -23.02
C HIS A 3 0.04 -10.13 -22.56
N LEU A 4 -0.17 -10.77 -21.39
CA LEU A 4 0.55 -11.91 -20.76
C LEU A 4 1.77 -11.52 -19.88
N SER A 5 2.19 -12.23 -18.83
CA SER A 5 1.71 -13.24 -17.85
C SER A 5 3.00 -13.90 -17.33
N THR A 6 3.26 -13.99 -16.01
CA THR A 6 3.75 -15.19 -15.27
C THR A 6 4.50 -14.89 -13.96
N SER A 7 4.49 -15.95 -13.13
CA SER A 7 4.71 -16.13 -11.69
C SER A 7 6.18 -16.26 -11.23
N GLY A 8 6.44 -15.92 -9.96
CA GLY A 8 7.67 -16.27 -9.24
C GLY A 8 7.50 -16.32 -7.70
N HIS A 9 8.16 -17.26 -7.03
CA HIS A 9 8.09 -17.54 -5.58
C HIS A 9 9.39 -17.15 -4.84
N TYR A 10 9.30 -16.61 -3.63
CA TYR A 10 10.46 -16.27 -2.76
C TYR A 10 10.05 -16.18 -1.28
N ARG A 11 10.75 -16.91 -0.37
CA ARG A 11 10.66 -16.95 1.13
C ARG A 11 11.86 -16.37 1.87
N HIS A 12 11.59 -15.43 2.80
CA HIS A 12 12.00 -15.42 4.23
C HIS A 12 11.46 -14.19 5.01
N ASN A 13 11.61 -14.26 6.35
CA ASN A 13 10.89 -13.63 7.48
C ASN A 13 10.83 -12.09 7.61
N VAL A 14 9.67 -11.49 8.00
CA VAL A 14 9.54 -10.14 8.64
C VAL A 14 8.25 -9.95 9.51
N GLN A 15 8.30 -8.96 10.41
CA GLN A 15 7.26 -8.29 11.22
C GLN A 15 5.96 -7.80 10.52
N GLN A 16 5.00 -7.41 11.35
CA GLN A 16 3.56 -7.43 11.10
C GLN A 16 2.92 -6.02 11.02
N PHE A 17 2.10 -5.74 10.00
CA PHE A 17 1.32 -4.50 9.91
C PHE A 17 -0.18 -4.79 9.78
N ALA A 18 -0.98 -4.43 10.78
CA ALA A 18 -2.42 -4.71 10.81
C ALA A 18 -3.25 -3.55 10.20
N ILE A 19 -3.96 -3.81 9.10
CA ILE A 19 -5.07 -2.97 8.64
C ILE A 19 -6.38 -3.64 9.05
N VAL A 20 -7.07 -3.05 10.01
CA VAL A 20 -8.38 -3.51 10.47
C VAL A 20 -9.46 -2.90 9.57
N LEU A 21 -10.20 -3.75 8.87
CA LEU A 21 -11.43 -3.35 8.21
C LEU A 21 -12.57 -3.31 9.23
N LEU A 22 -13.24 -2.17 9.34
CA LEU A 22 -14.44 -2.02 10.16
C LEU A 22 -15.67 -2.39 9.32
N PRO A 23 -16.70 -3.00 9.93
CA PRO A 23 -17.96 -3.25 9.22
C PRO A 23 -18.60 -1.94 8.71
N PRO A 24 -19.47 -2.03 7.67
CA PRO A 24 -20.01 -0.86 6.97
C PRO A 24 -20.81 0.14 7.81
N ASP A 25 -21.25 -0.26 8.99
CA ASP A 25 -22.01 0.57 9.93
C ASP A 25 -21.12 1.42 10.84
N GLY A 26 -19.79 1.36 10.67
CA GLY A 26 -18.83 2.22 11.35
C GLY A 26 -18.74 2.00 12.87
N ARG A 27 -19.45 1.00 13.39
CA ARG A 27 -19.44 0.67 14.82
C ARG A 27 -18.28 -0.27 15.12
N PRO A 28 -17.36 0.08 16.03
CA PRO A 28 -16.48 -0.91 16.61
C PRO A 28 -17.34 -1.98 17.29
N SER A 29 -16.97 -3.25 17.12
CA SER A 29 -17.64 -4.33 17.84
C SER A 29 -17.59 -4.02 19.35
N PRO A 30 -18.73 -3.98 20.06
CA PRO A 30 -18.73 -3.76 21.50
C PRO A 30 -18.23 -5.04 22.17
N GLU A 31 -16.92 -5.12 22.42
CA GLU A 31 -16.41 -6.03 23.43
C GLU A 31 -15.18 -5.44 24.12
N LYS A 32 -15.30 -5.33 25.46
CA LYS A 32 -14.22 -5.13 26.42
C LYS A 32 -13.46 -6.44 26.62
N THR A 33 -12.88 -6.91 25.54
CA THR A 33 -11.75 -7.82 25.52
C THR A 33 -10.83 -7.16 24.51
N PRO A 34 -9.52 -6.99 24.75
CA PRO A 34 -8.66 -6.57 23.65
C PRO A 34 -8.90 -7.61 22.55
N GLN A 35 -9.62 -7.22 21.49
CA GLN A 35 -9.42 -7.86 20.20
C GLN A 35 -7.92 -7.75 20.05
N LYS A 36 -7.22 -8.86 20.26
CA LYS A 36 -5.79 -8.92 20.02
C LYS A 36 -5.64 -8.23 18.69
N ALA A 37 -4.98 -7.08 18.65
CA ALA A 37 -4.46 -6.55 17.41
C ALA A 37 -3.79 -7.76 16.80
N THR A 38 -4.40 -8.32 15.75
CA THR A 38 -3.99 -9.63 15.27
C THR A 38 -2.67 -9.36 14.62
N ASN A 39 -1.66 -9.64 15.42
CA ASN A 39 -0.28 -9.55 15.09
C ASN A 39 -0.09 -10.49 13.87
N ILE A 40 0.01 -9.88 12.67
CA ILE A 40 0.10 -10.55 11.35
C ILE A 40 1.54 -11.03 11.05
N ASN A 41 1.92 -12.25 11.45
CA ASN A 41 3.27 -12.79 11.15
C ASN A 41 3.50 -12.80 9.64
N MET A 42 4.47 -12.01 9.14
CA MET A 42 4.95 -12.05 7.76
C MET A 42 6.25 -12.89 7.67
N ASP A 43 6.33 -13.96 8.47
CA ASP A 43 7.51 -14.85 8.60
C ASP A 43 7.66 -15.87 7.45
N ASP A 44 7.23 -15.48 6.26
CA ASP A 44 7.30 -16.28 5.04
C ASP A 44 6.88 -15.32 3.93
N THR A 45 7.79 -14.76 3.13
CA THR A 45 7.33 -14.29 1.82
C THR A 45 7.06 -15.57 1.01
N PRO A 46 5.83 -15.97 0.69
CA PRO A 46 5.52 -16.08 -0.72
C PRO A 46 4.08 -15.65 -0.87
N ALA A 47 3.85 -14.61 -1.68
CA ALA A 47 2.59 -13.89 -1.63
C ALA A 47 2.32 -13.30 -0.23
N ILE A 48 1.50 -12.25 -0.18
CA ILE A 48 0.93 -11.83 1.09
C ILE A 48 0.00 -12.97 1.47
N ASP A 49 0.20 -13.59 2.64
CA ASP A 49 -0.55 -14.77 3.04
C ASP A 49 -2.05 -14.49 2.94
N THR A 50 -2.61 -14.93 1.84
CA THR A 50 -4.02 -14.80 1.53
C THR A 50 -4.78 -15.56 2.61
N PRO A 51 -6.05 -15.23 2.90
CA PRO A 51 -6.81 -15.95 3.92
C PRO A 51 -6.93 -17.47 3.67
N VAL A 52 -6.35 -17.99 2.58
CA VAL A 52 -6.40 -19.40 2.19
C VAL A 52 -5.08 -19.98 1.65
N GLY A 53 -3.93 -19.29 1.76
CA GLY A 53 -2.63 -19.80 1.26
C GLY A 53 -2.52 -19.92 -0.27
N ARG A 54 -3.29 -19.13 -1.02
CA ARG A 54 -3.47 -19.22 -2.49
C ARG A 54 -3.15 -17.90 -3.18
N THR A 55 -2.50 -17.97 -4.33
CA THR A 55 -2.06 -16.76 -5.06
C THR A 55 -3.23 -16.09 -5.79
N PHE A 56 -3.41 -14.79 -5.55
CA PHE A 56 -4.33 -13.93 -6.32
C PHE A 56 -3.56 -13.18 -7.40
N TYR A 57 -4.04 -13.21 -8.63
CA TYR A 57 -3.44 -12.51 -9.77
C TYR A 57 -4.41 -11.44 -10.28
N PHE A 58 -3.88 -10.25 -10.56
CA PHE A 58 -4.62 -9.15 -11.19
C PHE A 58 -3.68 -8.38 -12.11
N LYS A 59 -4.22 -7.61 -13.06
CA LYS A 59 -3.44 -6.82 -14.02
C LYS A 59 -3.46 -5.34 -13.65
N SER A 60 -2.45 -4.91 -12.91
CA SER A 60 -2.22 -3.49 -12.64
C SER A 60 -1.77 -2.73 -13.90
N ARG A 61 -1.97 -1.41 -13.88
CA ARG A 61 -1.52 -0.50 -14.94
C ARG A 61 -0.80 0.69 -14.32
N PHE A 62 0.52 0.66 -14.28
CA PHE A 62 1.30 1.81 -13.86
C PHE A 62 1.81 2.58 -15.09
N VAL A 63 1.69 3.90 -15.06
CA VAL A 63 2.23 4.80 -16.08
C VAL A 63 3.08 5.83 -15.37
N PHE A 64 4.13 6.35 -15.98
CA PHE A 64 4.86 7.48 -15.41
C PHE A 64 5.52 8.29 -16.52
N ASN A 65 5.71 9.57 -16.26
CA ASN A 65 6.41 10.49 -17.17
C ASN A 65 7.54 11.24 -16.49
N ALA A 66 7.81 10.97 -15.21
CA ALA A 66 8.89 11.60 -14.48
C ALA A 66 9.47 10.70 -13.38
N VAL A 67 10.74 10.87 -13.10
CA VAL A 67 11.40 10.42 -11.87
C VAL A 67 12.01 11.64 -11.19
N ILE A 68 11.56 11.93 -9.98
CA ILE A 68 12.03 13.06 -9.19
C ILE A 68 12.77 12.50 -7.97
N VAL A 69 14.07 12.76 -7.91
CA VAL A 69 14.94 12.39 -6.79
C VAL A 69 14.87 13.48 -5.72
N ILE A 70 14.24 13.16 -4.60
CA ILE A 70 14.21 13.97 -3.39
C ILE A 70 15.43 13.59 -2.55
N ASP A 71 16.45 14.44 -2.59
CA ASP A 71 17.74 14.17 -1.97
C ASP A 71 17.88 14.96 -0.66
N ALA A 72 17.73 14.25 0.45
CA ALA A 72 17.81 14.79 1.79
C ALA A 72 19.07 14.30 2.54
N LEU A 73 20.12 13.92 1.81
CA LEU A 73 21.40 13.52 2.39
C LEU A 73 22.22 14.75 2.83
N ARG A 74 23.19 14.52 3.72
CA ARG A 74 24.17 15.53 4.11
C ARG A 74 25.28 15.61 3.08
N GLU A 75 25.97 16.75 3.01
CA GLU A 75 27.18 16.88 2.19
C GLU A 75 28.28 15.87 2.59
N THR A 76 28.31 15.46 3.87
CA THR A 76 29.28 14.49 4.39
C THR A 76 28.88 13.03 4.14
N ASP A 77 27.64 12.78 3.72
CA ASP A 77 27.17 11.44 3.40
C ASP A 77 27.70 11.02 2.02
N LEU A 78 27.68 9.71 1.75
CA LEU A 78 27.83 9.23 0.37
C LEU A 78 26.70 9.84 -0.46
N GLN A 79 27.04 10.55 -1.55
CA GLN A 79 26.08 11.30 -2.37
C GLN A 79 25.27 10.38 -3.29
N THR A 80 24.59 9.37 -2.75
CA THR A 80 23.84 8.36 -3.49
C THR A 80 22.69 8.97 -4.30
N GLY A 81 22.01 10.00 -3.77
CA GLY A 81 20.98 10.72 -4.53
C GLY A 81 21.50 11.44 -5.77
N LEU A 82 22.69 12.05 -5.70
CA LEU A 82 23.34 12.62 -6.89
C LEU A 82 23.76 11.53 -7.89
N THR A 83 24.31 10.42 -7.39
CA THR A 83 24.72 9.27 -8.21
C THR A 83 23.53 8.69 -8.99
N VAL A 84 22.43 8.38 -8.31
CA VAL A 84 21.21 7.86 -8.93
C VAL A 84 20.63 8.85 -9.94
N TYR A 85 20.59 10.15 -9.60
CA TYR A 85 20.15 11.18 -10.53
C TYR A 85 20.98 11.19 -11.83
N ASN A 86 22.31 11.12 -11.73
CA ASN A 86 23.17 11.10 -12.90
C ASN A 86 22.94 9.83 -13.75
N GLN A 87 22.78 8.66 -13.11
CA GLN A 87 22.48 7.41 -13.82
C GLN A 87 21.13 7.48 -14.55
N LEU A 88 20.10 8.02 -13.90
CA LEU A 88 18.78 8.23 -14.51
C LEU A 88 18.84 9.21 -15.69
N ARG A 89 19.62 10.28 -15.55
CA ARG A 89 19.83 11.26 -16.62
C ARG A 89 20.54 10.62 -17.81
N ASP A 90 21.57 9.81 -17.56
CA ASP A 90 22.30 9.11 -18.61
C ASP A 90 21.40 8.07 -19.30
N LEU A 91 20.56 7.34 -18.53
CA LEU A 91 19.54 6.46 -19.09
C LEU A 91 18.57 7.23 -20.01
N ARG A 92 18.14 8.44 -19.60
CA ARG A 92 17.30 9.30 -20.45
C ARG A 92 18.01 9.71 -21.74
N ASP A 93 19.19 10.32 -21.61
CA ASP A 93 19.88 11.00 -22.71
C ASP A 93 20.48 10.04 -23.73
N TYR A 94 20.93 8.85 -23.30
CA TYR A 94 21.60 7.88 -24.18
C TYR A 94 20.68 6.76 -24.67
N ALA A 95 19.59 6.44 -23.97
CA ALA A 95 18.64 5.41 -24.41
C ALA A 95 17.35 5.98 -25.05
N GLY A 96 17.26 7.30 -25.24
CA GLY A 96 16.19 7.94 -26.00
C GLY A 96 14.85 7.97 -25.28
N HIS A 97 14.87 8.01 -23.96
CA HIS A 97 13.66 8.03 -23.13
C HIS A 97 13.20 9.48 -22.90
N GLU A 98 11.87 9.70 -22.90
CA GLU A 98 11.28 11.06 -22.77
C GLU A 98 10.93 11.45 -21.33
N GLN A 99 11.15 10.55 -20.36
CA GLN A 99 10.82 10.80 -18.96
C GLN A 99 11.61 12.00 -18.42
N LEU A 100 10.90 12.89 -17.73
CA LEU A 100 11.52 13.98 -17.00
C LEU A 100 12.33 13.43 -15.83
N ILE A 101 13.62 13.78 -15.76
CA ILE A 101 14.49 13.41 -14.63
C ILE A 101 14.91 14.68 -13.92
N GLU A 102 14.65 14.75 -12.62
CA GLU A 102 14.93 15.92 -11.79
C GLU A 102 15.51 15.47 -10.44
N ARG A 103 16.39 16.30 -9.87
CA ARG A 103 16.87 16.16 -8.50
C ARG A 103 16.56 17.43 -7.73
N ILE A 104 15.92 17.26 -6.56
CA ILE A 104 15.57 18.33 -5.64
C ILE A 104 16.32 18.07 -4.32
N PRO A 105 17.41 18.81 -4.05
CA PRO A 105 18.06 18.79 -2.75
C PRO A 105 17.15 19.41 -1.68
N VAL A 106 17.05 18.80 -0.52
CA VAL A 106 16.19 19.22 0.58
C VAL A 106 17.01 19.37 1.86
N ALA A 107 17.15 20.60 2.34
CA ALA A 107 18.01 20.93 3.48
C ALA A 107 17.32 20.78 4.85
N ASP A 108 15.99 20.87 4.91
CA ASP A 108 15.20 20.83 6.14
C ASP A 108 13.75 20.37 5.90
N ALA A 109 12.99 20.23 6.99
CA ALA A 109 11.59 19.78 6.91
C ALA A 109 10.66 20.79 6.20
N GLY A 110 11.00 22.07 6.18
CA GLY A 110 10.26 23.11 5.44
C GLY A 110 10.45 22.96 3.93
N ALA A 111 11.71 22.83 3.49
CA ALA A 111 12.07 22.58 2.10
C ALA A 111 11.43 21.29 1.58
N MET A 112 11.36 20.23 2.41
CA MET A 112 10.65 18.99 2.06
C MET A 112 9.18 19.25 1.76
N ARG A 113 8.50 20.06 2.59
CA ARG A 113 7.09 20.39 2.38
C ARG A 113 6.89 21.21 1.11
N THR A 114 7.75 22.19 0.88
CA THR A 114 7.70 23.04 -0.32
C THR A 114 7.88 22.20 -1.58
N ALA A 115 8.90 21.34 -1.63
CA ALA A 115 9.15 20.46 -2.77
C ALA A 115 7.96 19.54 -3.07
N LEU A 116 7.41 18.89 -2.03
CA LEU A 116 6.24 18.01 -2.19
C LEU A 116 4.98 18.76 -2.64
N GLU A 117 4.80 20.00 -2.18
CA GLU A 117 3.69 20.86 -2.61
C GLU A 117 3.84 21.32 -4.07
N GLU A 118 5.04 21.67 -4.52
CA GLU A 118 5.31 22.03 -5.91
C GLU A 118 5.07 20.83 -6.85
N ILE A 119 5.51 19.63 -6.45
CA ILE A 119 5.22 18.38 -7.16
C ILE A 119 3.73 18.15 -7.25
N ARG A 120 2.99 18.39 -6.16
CA ARG A 120 1.52 18.28 -6.16
C ARG A 120 0.89 19.16 -7.23
N GLN A 121 1.34 20.41 -7.36
CA GLN A 121 0.81 21.32 -8.38
C GLN A 121 1.09 20.79 -9.78
N ARG A 122 2.33 20.37 -10.06
CA ARG A 122 2.71 19.79 -11.36
C ARG A 122 1.92 18.51 -11.69
N CYS A 123 1.54 17.72 -10.69
CA CYS A 123 0.65 16.56 -10.88
C CYS A 123 -0.73 16.95 -11.40
N ARG A 124 -1.26 18.11 -11.01
CA ARG A 124 -2.52 18.66 -11.54
C ARG A 124 -2.39 19.01 -13.02
N ASP A 125 -1.20 19.42 -13.45
CA ASP A 125 -0.87 19.76 -14.84
C ASP A 125 -0.43 18.55 -15.67
N GLY A 126 -0.61 17.33 -15.16
CA GLY A 126 -0.37 16.09 -15.90
C GLY A 126 0.90 15.33 -15.53
N LEU A 127 1.69 15.81 -14.56
CA LEU A 127 2.82 15.03 -14.04
C LEU A 127 2.32 13.72 -13.39
N ARG A 128 2.99 12.62 -13.69
CA ARG A 128 2.76 11.27 -13.13
C ARG A 128 4.11 10.73 -12.65
N PRO A 129 4.58 11.17 -11.47
CA PRO A 129 5.96 10.94 -11.07
C PRO A 129 6.14 9.61 -10.32
N ILE A 130 7.36 9.09 -10.42
CA ILE A 130 7.98 8.30 -9.36
C ILE A 130 8.76 9.27 -8.48
N LEU A 131 8.46 9.28 -7.18
CA LEU A 131 9.27 10.00 -6.20
C LEU A 131 10.30 9.05 -5.60
N HIS A 132 11.57 9.35 -5.84
CA HIS A 132 12.69 8.61 -5.29
C HIS A 132 13.24 9.38 -4.09
N PHE A 133 13.16 8.82 -2.89
CA PHE A 133 13.71 9.42 -1.68
C PHE A 133 15.09 8.83 -1.36
N GLU A 134 16.05 9.73 -1.12
CA GLU A 134 17.42 9.43 -0.68
C GLU A 134 17.66 10.18 0.63
N SER A 135 17.80 9.43 1.73
CA SER A 135 17.81 9.97 3.11
C SER A 135 18.17 8.85 4.09
N HIS A 136 18.54 9.21 5.32
CA HIS A 136 18.53 8.25 6.43
C HIS A 136 17.09 8.01 6.90
N GLY A 137 16.83 6.83 7.45
CA GLY A 137 15.50 6.48 7.93
C GLY A 137 15.52 5.62 9.19
N ASP A 138 14.45 5.76 9.95
CA ASP A 138 14.21 4.99 11.15
C ASP A 138 12.70 4.71 11.31
N LYS A 139 12.40 3.51 11.80
CA LYS A 139 11.04 3.00 11.98
C LYS A 139 10.16 3.89 12.87
N ALA A 140 10.73 4.54 13.88
CA ALA A 140 10.00 5.31 14.88
C ALA A 140 9.92 6.79 14.50
N ILE A 141 11.02 7.37 14.02
CA ILE A 141 11.09 8.82 13.79
C ILE A 141 10.79 9.25 12.35
N GLY A 142 10.87 8.34 11.37
CA GLY A 142 10.68 8.65 9.96
C GLY A 142 11.98 8.93 9.22
N LEU A 143 11.93 9.89 8.30
CA LEU A 143 13.10 10.35 7.54
C LEU A 143 13.90 11.35 8.38
N GLU A 144 15.22 11.30 8.22
CA GLU A 144 16.13 12.32 8.75
C GLU A 144 16.63 13.20 7.60
N ILE A 145 16.39 14.50 7.70
CA ILE A 145 16.67 15.45 6.64
C ILE A 145 18.00 16.15 6.90
N SER A 146 18.95 15.92 5.99
CA SER A 146 20.19 16.65 5.77
C SER A 146 20.98 17.02 7.04
N ALA A 147 21.71 18.13 6.99
CA ALA A 147 22.63 18.59 8.04
C ALA A 147 21.92 19.02 9.31
N THR A 148 20.68 19.51 9.21
CA THR A 148 19.87 19.93 10.36
C THR A 148 19.45 18.77 11.25
N LYS A 149 19.48 17.53 10.73
CA LYS A 149 18.94 16.33 11.40
C LYS A 149 17.46 16.49 11.74
N ASP A 150 16.76 17.29 10.93
CA ASP A 150 15.33 17.47 11.06
C ASP A 150 14.63 16.14 10.82
N ARG A 151 13.50 15.93 11.49
CA ARG A 151 12.74 14.68 11.40
C ARG A 151 11.48 14.89 10.58
N PHE A 152 11.21 13.96 9.66
CA PHE A 152 9.99 13.92 8.89
C PHE A 152 9.28 12.58 9.12
N SER A 153 8.29 12.59 10.01
CA SER A 153 7.62 11.37 10.44
C SER A 153 6.84 10.69 9.32
N TRP A 154 6.69 9.35 9.40
CA TRP A 154 5.89 8.59 8.43
C TRP A 154 4.46 9.12 8.26
N PRO A 155 3.72 9.52 9.32
CA PRO A 155 2.41 10.16 9.17
C PRO A 155 2.46 11.52 8.46
N ALA A 156 3.52 12.32 8.68
CA ALA A 156 3.69 13.59 7.98
C ALA A 156 4.01 13.38 6.50
N LEU A 157 4.77 12.34 6.16
CA LEU A 157 5.03 11.95 4.77
C LEU A 157 3.78 11.46 4.08
N GLU A 158 3.05 10.55 4.74
CA GLU A 158 1.78 10.04 4.23
C GLU A 158 0.79 11.18 3.93
N SER A 159 0.61 12.12 4.87
CA SER A 159 -0.34 13.23 4.70
C SER A 159 0.00 14.18 3.55
N MET A 160 1.27 14.25 3.14
CA MET A 160 1.74 15.02 1.98
C MET A 160 1.69 14.20 0.69
N LEU A 161 2.02 12.92 0.72
CA LEU A 161 1.98 12.05 -0.46
C LEU A 161 0.56 11.76 -0.94
N ARG A 162 -0.41 11.65 -0.02
CA ARG A 162 -1.82 11.42 -0.36
C ARG A 162 -2.41 12.45 -1.33
N PRO A 163 -2.36 13.76 -1.05
CA PRO A 163 -2.88 14.76 -2.00
C PRO A 163 -2.09 14.81 -3.31
N ILE A 164 -0.80 14.42 -3.33
CA ILE A 164 -0.04 14.22 -4.58
C ILE A 164 -0.63 13.06 -5.37
N ASN A 165 -0.87 11.92 -4.73
CA ASN A 165 -1.44 10.74 -5.40
C ASN A 165 -2.84 11.02 -5.95
N VAL A 166 -3.65 11.78 -5.22
CA VAL A 166 -4.94 12.29 -5.73
C VAL A 166 -4.73 13.15 -6.98
N ALA A 167 -3.80 14.10 -6.94
CA ALA A 167 -3.52 15.01 -8.06
C ALA A 167 -3.02 14.25 -9.31
N CYS A 168 -2.29 13.16 -9.15
CA CYS A 168 -1.84 12.32 -10.26
C CYS A 168 -2.79 11.14 -10.56
N ALA A 169 -4.08 11.25 -10.23
CA ALA A 169 -5.11 10.24 -10.52
C ALA A 169 -4.77 8.83 -10.01
N GLY A 170 -4.26 8.75 -8.79
CA GLY A 170 -3.91 7.50 -8.10
C GLY A 170 -2.63 6.84 -8.60
N ASN A 171 -1.82 7.51 -9.42
CA ASN A 171 -0.72 6.92 -10.17
C ASN A 171 0.68 7.34 -9.67
N LEU A 172 0.82 7.70 -8.39
CA LEU A 172 2.10 8.05 -7.77
C LEU A 172 2.91 6.79 -7.50
N GLY A 173 4.12 6.71 -8.04
CA GLY A 173 5.12 5.73 -7.62
C GLY A 173 6.01 6.29 -6.52
N VAL A 174 6.44 5.45 -5.58
CA VAL A 174 7.41 5.86 -4.54
C VAL A 174 8.52 4.82 -4.44
N VAL A 175 9.76 5.29 -4.45
CA VAL A 175 10.96 4.48 -4.20
C VAL A 175 11.68 5.08 -3.00
N MET A 176 11.83 4.28 -1.95
CA MET A 176 12.52 4.64 -0.72
C MET A 176 13.88 3.95 -0.70
N SER A 177 14.91 4.64 -1.15
CA SER A 177 16.32 4.27 -0.93
C SER A 177 16.73 4.70 0.47
N VAL A 178 15.99 4.19 1.46
CA VAL A 178 16.01 4.67 2.85
C VAL A 178 15.85 3.47 3.77
N CYS A 179 16.68 3.38 4.81
CA CYS A 179 16.56 2.36 5.85
C CYS A 179 15.12 2.32 6.41
N GLN A 180 14.54 1.12 6.46
CA GLN A 180 13.19 0.91 6.98
C GLN A 180 12.10 1.74 6.26
N GLY A 181 12.34 2.12 5.00
CA GLY A 181 11.42 2.96 4.20
C GLY A 181 10.01 2.35 4.01
N LEU A 182 9.85 1.03 4.14
CA LEU A 182 8.53 0.40 4.06
C LEU A 182 7.60 0.81 5.22
N TYR A 183 8.12 1.32 6.34
CA TYR A 183 7.29 1.79 7.46
C TYR A 183 6.35 2.95 7.09
N ALA A 184 6.57 3.61 5.95
CA ALA A 184 5.62 4.55 5.34
C ALA A 184 4.23 3.93 5.07
N ILE A 185 4.08 2.60 5.02
CA ILE A 185 2.77 1.93 4.84
C ILE A 185 1.94 1.81 6.13
N THR A 186 2.53 2.08 7.30
CA THR A 186 1.85 1.93 8.61
C THR A 186 0.57 2.76 8.78
N PRO A 187 0.46 4.00 8.25
CA PRO A 187 -0.72 4.83 8.48
C PRO A 187 -1.88 4.53 7.50
N LEU A 188 -1.73 3.58 6.57
CA LEU A 188 -2.70 3.33 5.52
C LEU A 188 -4.05 2.84 6.07
N ARG A 189 -5.14 3.33 5.47
CA ARG A 189 -6.52 2.98 5.81
C ARG A 189 -7.32 2.89 4.52
N LEU A 190 -8.10 1.82 4.33
CA LEU A 190 -8.88 1.61 3.10
C LEU A 190 -10.05 2.59 2.92
N HIS A 191 -10.46 3.32 3.96
CA HIS A 191 -11.49 4.36 3.84
C HIS A 191 -10.92 5.72 3.41
N ARG A 192 -9.65 5.78 2.98
CA ARG A 192 -8.98 7.01 2.53
C ARG A 192 -8.09 6.71 1.34
N HIS A 193 -7.92 7.68 0.44
CA HIS A 193 -7.15 7.52 -0.81
C HIS A 193 -5.71 7.09 -0.57
N ALA A 194 -5.23 6.00 -1.16
CA ALA A 194 -3.87 5.51 -0.94
C ALA A 194 -2.83 6.64 -1.14
N PRO A 195 -1.79 6.75 -0.28
CA PRO A 195 -0.78 7.78 -0.44
C PRO A 195 0.12 7.58 -1.66
N PHE A 196 0.12 6.38 -2.25
CA PHE A 196 0.86 6.02 -3.45
C PHE A 196 0.25 4.76 -4.06
N TYR A 197 0.45 4.56 -5.36
CA TYR A 197 0.01 3.36 -6.07
C TYR A 197 0.88 2.15 -5.72
N PHE A 198 2.20 2.35 -5.76
CA PHE A 198 3.19 1.40 -5.27
C PHE A 198 4.23 2.12 -4.42
N LEU A 199 4.83 1.38 -3.51
CA LEU A 199 6.03 1.82 -2.80
C LEU A 199 7.05 0.69 -2.85
N LEU A 200 8.27 1.00 -3.26
CA LEU A 200 9.42 0.13 -3.12
C LEU A 200 10.26 0.65 -1.96
N GLY A 201 10.59 -0.20 -0.99
CA GLY A 201 11.44 0.22 0.11
C GLY A 201 11.93 -0.97 0.93
N THR A 202 12.81 -0.72 1.89
CA THR A 202 13.36 -1.77 2.75
C THR A 202 12.59 -1.89 4.05
N GLN A 203 12.58 -3.10 4.61
CA GLN A 203 11.99 -3.36 5.92
C GLN A 203 13.02 -3.27 7.05
N GLU A 204 14.28 -3.54 6.72
CA GLU A 204 15.39 -3.59 7.67
C GLU A 204 16.43 -2.52 7.33
N LEU A 205 17.51 -2.51 8.11
CA LEU A 205 18.69 -1.73 7.77
C LEU A 205 19.28 -2.25 6.45
N ILE A 206 19.76 -1.32 5.63
CA ILE A 206 20.23 -1.61 4.29
C ILE A 206 21.74 -1.67 4.31
N ASP A 207 22.30 -2.68 3.65
CA ASP A 207 23.67 -2.56 3.14
C ASP A 207 23.68 -1.60 1.94
N GLN A 208 24.23 -0.40 2.13
CA GLN A 208 24.17 0.71 1.17
C GLN A 208 24.69 0.31 -0.22
N GLY A 209 25.62 -0.64 -0.32
CA GLY A 209 26.12 -1.14 -1.60
C GLY A 209 25.06 -1.88 -2.44
N ALA A 210 24.17 -2.63 -1.80
CA ALA A 210 23.21 -3.48 -2.52
C ALA A 210 22.16 -2.68 -3.30
N LEU A 211 21.69 -1.53 -2.79
CA LEU A 211 20.73 -0.70 -3.51
C LEU A 211 21.36 0.09 -4.66
N ALA A 212 22.61 0.53 -4.49
CA ALA A 212 23.35 1.24 -5.53
C ALA A 212 23.48 0.40 -6.81
N ASP A 213 23.60 -0.93 -6.67
CA ASP A 213 23.67 -1.86 -7.81
C ASP A 213 22.29 -2.23 -8.38
N GLN A 214 21.27 -2.35 -7.52
CA GLN A 214 19.95 -2.86 -7.91
C GLN A 214 19.01 -1.81 -8.49
N LEU A 215 19.02 -0.59 -7.96
CA LEU A 215 18.11 0.48 -8.40
C LEU A 215 18.35 0.91 -9.86
N PRO A 216 19.59 0.98 -10.38
CA PRO A 216 19.81 1.21 -11.80
C PRO A 216 19.13 0.14 -12.68
N ALA A 217 19.31 -1.14 -12.35
CA ALA A 217 18.69 -2.24 -13.09
C ALA A 217 17.15 -2.19 -13.05
N PHE A 218 16.57 -1.75 -11.93
CA PHE A 218 15.14 -1.48 -11.80
C PHE A 218 14.68 -0.40 -12.78
N TYR A 219 15.34 0.76 -12.79
CA TYR A 219 14.94 1.87 -13.66
C TYR A 219 15.17 1.56 -15.14
N THR A 220 16.29 0.93 -15.50
CA THR A 220 16.53 0.44 -16.87
C THR A 220 15.41 -0.49 -17.32
N THR A 221 15.10 -1.52 -16.53
CA THR A 221 14.02 -2.46 -16.87
C THR A 221 12.66 -1.75 -16.98
N LEU A 222 12.37 -0.82 -16.07
CA LEU A 222 11.11 -0.09 -16.06
C LEU A 222 10.97 0.83 -17.27
N PHE A 223 12.03 1.52 -17.68
CA PHE A 223 12.04 2.44 -18.81
C PHE A 223 11.94 1.70 -20.14
N GLU A 224 12.64 0.57 -20.28
CA GLU A 224 12.64 -0.25 -21.48
C GLU A 224 11.33 -1.01 -21.69
N THR A 225 10.74 -1.54 -20.62
CA THR A 225 9.61 -2.48 -20.74
C THR A 225 8.27 -1.88 -20.32
N GLY A 226 8.26 -0.80 -19.54
CA GLY A 226 7.06 -0.29 -18.89
C GLY A 226 6.43 -1.27 -17.89
N ASN A 227 7.10 -2.39 -17.57
CA ASN A 227 6.57 -3.46 -16.73
C ASN A 227 7.12 -3.34 -15.30
N LEU A 228 6.27 -2.84 -14.40
CA LEU A 228 6.62 -2.67 -12.99
C LEU A 228 6.98 -3.99 -12.32
N ASP A 229 6.24 -5.07 -12.55
CA ASP A 229 6.52 -6.36 -11.92
C ASP A 229 7.89 -6.91 -12.33
N ASN A 230 8.24 -6.78 -13.62
CA ASN A 230 9.57 -7.17 -14.11
C ASN A 230 10.67 -6.30 -13.48
N ALA A 231 10.47 -4.98 -13.41
CA ALA A 231 11.41 -4.07 -12.77
C ALA A 231 11.61 -4.41 -11.29
N LEU A 232 10.54 -4.72 -10.56
CA LEU A 232 10.59 -5.10 -9.15
C LEU A 232 11.45 -6.34 -8.89
N THR A 233 11.57 -7.27 -9.86
CA THR A 233 12.47 -8.43 -9.73
C THR A 233 13.95 -8.06 -9.65
N LYS A 234 14.31 -6.84 -10.08
CA LYS A 234 15.70 -6.35 -10.10
C LYS A 234 16.17 -5.79 -8.76
N VAL A 235 15.27 -5.63 -7.78
CA VAL A 235 15.59 -5.08 -6.45
C VAL A 235 15.18 -6.04 -5.33
N PRO A 236 15.77 -7.26 -5.27
CA PRO A 236 15.42 -8.25 -4.26
C PRO A 236 15.67 -7.78 -2.82
N SER A 237 16.53 -6.78 -2.61
CA SER A 237 16.78 -6.19 -1.29
C SER A 237 15.62 -5.30 -0.79
N CYS A 238 14.71 -4.90 -1.69
CA CYS A 238 13.52 -4.15 -1.33
C CYS A 238 12.27 -5.03 -1.32
N LYS A 239 11.23 -4.54 -0.64
CA LYS A 239 9.89 -5.14 -0.64
C LYS A 239 8.91 -4.18 -1.31
N PRO A 240 8.07 -4.68 -2.24
CA PRO A 240 7.04 -3.88 -2.85
C PRO A 240 5.77 -3.85 -2.00
N PHE A 241 5.23 -2.66 -1.84
CA PHE A 241 3.82 -2.40 -1.56
C PHE A 241 3.09 -2.09 -2.87
N HIS A 242 1.84 -2.57 -3.00
CA HIS A 242 0.97 -2.24 -4.13
C HIS A 242 -0.47 -2.03 -3.62
N ALA A 243 -1.10 -0.91 -4.00
CA ALA A 243 -2.42 -0.51 -3.50
C ALA A 243 -3.51 -1.55 -3.80
N GLU A 244 -3.67 -1.96 -5.06
CA GLU A 244 -4.68 -2.97 -5.43
C GLU A 244 -4.48 -4.31 -4.73
N LYS A 245 -3.22 -4.74 -4.55
CA LYS A 245 -2.90 -5.95 -3.78
C LYS A 245 -3.36 -5.81 -2.33
N LEU A 246 -3.09 -4.67 -1.69
CA LEU A 246 -3.54 -4.42 -0.32
C LEU A 246 -5.07 -4.45 -0.23
N LEU A 247 -5.76 -3.82 -1.18
CA LEU A 247 -7.21 -3.81 -1.24
C LEU A 247 -7.77 -5.23 -1.34
N ALA A 248 -7.31 -6.02 -2.32
CA ALA A 248 -7.72 -7.41 -2.51
C ALA A 248 -7.49 -8.25 -1.26
N VAL A 249 -6.29 -8.19 -0.68
CA VAL A 249 -5.97 -8.97 0.52
C VAL A 249 -6.84 -8.56 1.70
N ALA A 250 -6.99 -7.27 1.96
CA ALA A 250 -7.73 -6.79 3.12
C ALA A 250 -9.23 -7.14 3.00
N VAL A 251 -9.86 -6.86 1.86
CA VAL A 251 -11.27 -7.18 1.61
C VAL A 251 -11.49 -8.68 1.63
N GLY A 252 -10.62 -9.45 0.96
CA GLY A 252 -10.69 -10.90 0.94
C GLY A 252 -10.58 -11.52 2.33
N ARG A 253 -9.65 -11.04 3.16
CA ARG A 253 -9.51 -11.47 4.56
C ARG A 253 -10.77 -11.14 5.36
N TYR A 254 -11.33 -9.94 5.19
CA TYR A 254 -12.59 -9.59 5.85
C TYR A 254 -13.74 -10.52 5.45
N TRP A 255 -13.90 -10.85 4.18
CA TRP A 255 -14.92 -11.80 3.75
C TRP A 255 -14.69 -13.20 4.31
N ALA A 256 -13.46 -13.72 4.19
CA ALA A 256 -13.12 -15.05 4.67
C ALA A 256 -13.28 -15.19 6.19
N GLN A 257 -12.85 -14.19 6.96
CA GLN A 257 -12.77 -14.27 8.43
C GLN A 257 -14.03 -13.77 9.13
N ALA A 258 -14.81 -12.87 8.53
CA ALA A 258 -15.94 -12.23 9.21
C ALA A 258 -17.28 -12.41 8.48
N CYS A 259 -17.29 -12.90 7.24
CA CYS A 259 -18.53 -12.99 6.46
C CYS A 259 -18.87 -14.40 5.96
N MET A 260 -17.89 -15.30 5.92
CA MET A 260 -18.04 -16.65 5.40
C MET A 260 -17.81 -17.73 6.47
N GLY A 261 -18.43 -18.90 6.26
CA GLY A 261 -18.22 -20.10 7.08
C GLY A 261 -18.37 -19.87 8.59
N ARG A 262 -17.36 -20.33 9.34
CA ARG A 262 -17.31 -20.23 10.81
C ARG A 262 -17.27 -18.76 11.27
N GLY A 263 -16.44 -17.94 10.66
CA GLY A 263 -16.29 -16.53 11.04
C GLY A 263 -17.57 -15.71 10.85
N GLY A 264 -18.30 -15.94 9.77
CA GLY A 264 -19.63 -15.36 9.58
C GLY A 264 -20.64 -15.83 10.64
N SER A 265 -20.54 -17.07 11.11
CA SER A 265 -21.40 -17.59 12.19
C SER A 265 -21.07 -16.97 13.53
N GLU A 266 -19.78 -16.83 13.86
CA GLU A 266 -19.31 -16.15 15.07
C GLU A 266 -19.74 -14.68 15.09
N ARG A 267 -19.55 -13.95 13.97
CA ARG A 267 -20.02 -12.57 13.83
C ARG A 267 -21.53 -12.43 14.01
N ALA A 268 -22.32 -13.38 13.50
CA ALA A 268 -23.78 -13.37 13.68
C ALA A 268 -24.16 -13.51 15.16
N GLU A 269 -23.49 -14.40 15.90
CA GLU A 269 -23.73 -14.57 17.34
C GLU A 269 -23.23 -13.37 18.17
N SER A 270 -22.13 -12.72 17.78
CA SER A 270 -21.71 -11.46 18.40
C SER A 270 -22.74 -10.34 18.20
N LEU A 271 -23.29 -10.17 16.99
CA LEU A 271 -24.35 -9.19 16.72
C LEU A 271 -25.60 -9.47 17.56
N LEU A 272 -25.99 -10.74 17.67
CA LEU A 272 -27.11 -11.16 18.52
C LEU A 272 -26.89 -10.84 19.99
N THR A 273 -25.69 -11.13 20.50
CA THR A 273 -25.32 -10.86 21.89
C THR A 273 -25.42 -9.36 22.19
N ASN A 274 -24.88 -8.52 21.30
CA ASN A 274 -24.95 -7.06 21.46
C ASN A 274 -26.39 -6.54 21.41
N MET A 275 -27.22 -7.07 20.52
CA MET A 275 -28.60 -6.65 20.41
C MET A 275 -29.45 -7.12 21.61
N LYS A 276 -29.13 -8.29 22.19
CA LYS A 276 -29.72 -8.77 23.44
C LYS A 276 -29.52 -7.77 24.58
N TRP A 277 -28.29 -7.26 24.72
CA TRP A 277 -27.96 -6.25 25.73
C TRP A 277 -28.74 -4.95 25.53
N GLN A 278 -28.90 -4.50 24.28
CA GLN A 278 -29.64 -3.27 23.97
C GLN A 278 -31.16 -3.40 24.19
N LEU A 279 -31.72 -4.58 23.95
CA LEU A 279 -33.17 -4.82 24.06
C LEU A 279 -33.62 -5.35 25.43
N GLY A 280 -32.69 -5.58 26.35
CA GLY A 280 -33.01 -6.12 27.69
C GLY A 280 -33.35 -7.61 27.70
N GLY A 281 -32.93 -8.37 26.67
CA GLY A 281 -33.24 -9.79 26.51
C GLY A 281 -34.13 -10.11 25.30
N PHE A 282 -34.38 -11.40 25.10
CA PHE A 282 -35.31 -11.89 24.09
C PHE A 282 -36.37 -12.75 24.79
N ASN A 283 -37.62 -12.30 24.78
CA ASN A 283 -38.73 -12.99 25.45
C ASN A 283 -39.56 -13.86 24.50
N ASP A 284 -39.23 -13.84 23.20
CA ASP A 284 -39.92 -14.58 22.15
C ASP A 284 -38.91 -15.30 21.24
N VAL A 285 -39.08 -16.62 21.13
CA VAL A 285 -38.26 -17.50 20.29
C VAL A 285 -38.46 -17.20 18.80
N GLY A 286 -39.67 -16.80 18.39
CA GLY A 286 -39.97 -16.38 17.01
C GLY A 286 -39.17 -15.15 16.62
N ARG A 287 -39.29 -14.08 17.42
CA ARG A 287 -38.49 -12.86 17.26
C ARG A 287 -36.98 -13.10 17.28
N LEU A 288 -36.47 -13.98 18.14
CA LEU A 288 -35.04 -14.34 18.15
C LEU A 288 -34.60 -14.97 16.82
N ARG A 289 -35.43 -15.85 16.25
CA ARG A 289 -35.16 -16.49 14.95
C ARG A 289 -35.14 -15.47 13.83
N GLU A 290 -36.09 -14.53 13.80
CA GLU A 290 -36.14 -13.44 12.82
C GLU A 290 -34.89 -12.57 12.88
N ILE A 291 -34.48 -12.16 14.08
CA ILE A 291 -33.28 -11.36 14.30
C ILE A 291 -32.03 -12.10 13.82
N ARG A 292 -31.88 -13.38 14.17
CA ARG A 292 -30.75 -14.19 13.72
C ARG A 292 -30.73 -14.30 12.19
N GLN A 293 -31.89 -14.47 11.57
CA GLN A 293 -31.98 -14.52 10.11
C GLN A 293 -31.60 -13.18 9.49
N ALA A 294 -32.06 -12.06 10.05
CA ALA A 294 -31.69 -10.72 9.60
C ALA A 294 -30.18 -10.47 9.73
N ALA A 295 -29.55 -10.88 10.84
CA ALA A 295 -28.10 -10.78 11.04
C ALA A 295 -27.32 -11.61 10.01
N LYS A 296 -27.73 -12.87 9.76
CA LYS A 296 -27.11 -13.72 8.73
C LYS A 296 -27.26 -13.14 7.33
N ASN A 297 -28.45 -12.62 7.00
CA ASN A 297 -28.69 -11.98 5.70
C ASN A 297 -27.81 -10.74 5.53
N LYS A 298 -27.66 -9.92 6.58
CA LYS A 298 -26.79 -8.74 6.57
C LYS A 298 -25.31 -9.10 6.39
N ILE A 299 -24.82 -10.13 7.08
CA ILE A 299 -23.44 -10.58 6.93
C ILE A 299 -23.19 -11.11 5.51
N ARG A 300 -24.14 -11.87 4.95
CA ARG A 300 -24.04 -12.35 3.56
C ARG A 300 -24.03 -11.22 2.55
N SER A 301 -24.82 -10.17 2.76
CA SER A 301 -24.84 -9.00 1.87
C SER A 301 -23.59 -8.14 1.95
N ASP A 302 -22.72 -8.32 2.96
CA ASP A 302 -21.40 -7.69 3.00
C ASP A 302 -20.38 -8.40 2.05
N VAL A 303 -20.68 -9.60 1.56
CA VAL A 303 -19.92 -10.26 0.47
C VAL A 303 -20.57 -9.90 -0.85
N SER A 304 -20.28 -8.70 -1.35
CA SER A 304 -20.91 -8.16 -2.55
C SER A 304 -19.99 -7.22 -3.32
N ALA A 305 -20.33 -6.98 -4.60
CA ALA A 305 -19.65 -5.99 -5.43
C ALA A 305 -19.73 -4.58 -4.84
N GLU A 306 -20.87 -4.21 -4.24
CA GLU A 306 -21.04 -2.89 -3.58
C GLU A 306 -20.11 -2.73 -2.38
N THR A 307 -19.83 -3.81 -1.64
CA THR A 307 -18.89 -3.74 -0.52
C THR A 307 -17.44 -3.64 -1.01
N LEU A 308 -17.08 -4.33 -2.09
CA LEU A 308 -15.77 -4.13 -2.74
C LEU A 308 -15.63 -2.68 -3.21
N GLN A 309 -16.63 -2.15 -3.91
CA GLN A 309 -16.62 -0.78 -4.42
C GLN A 309 -16.51 0.26 -3.30
N ARG A 310 -17.22 0.05 -2.18
CA ARG A 310 -17.15 0.91 -0.99
C ARG A 310 -15.72 1.09 -0.44
N TYR A 311 -14.86 0.09 -0.60
CA TYR A 311 -13.44 0.20 -0.22
C TYR A 311 -12.57 0.65 -1.40
N ALA A 312 -12.87 0.20 -2.61
CA ALA A 312 -12.12 0.56 -3.81
C ALA A 312 -12.20 2.06 -4.12
N ASP A 313 -13.40 2.64 -4.13
CA ASP A 313 -13.65 4.05 -4.46
C ASP A 313 -12.79 5.01 -3.63
N PRO A 314 -12.88 5.01 -2.29
CA PRO A 314 -12.10 5.95 -1.50
C PRO A 314 -10.61 5.62 -1.53
N PHE A 315 -10.20 4.35 -1.72
CA PHE A 315 -8.81 3.93 -1.61
C PHE A 315 -8.01 4.11 -2.92
N LEU A 316 -8.59 3.76 -4.06
CA LEU A 316 -7.98 3.83 -5.38
C LEU A 316 -8.31 5.15 -6.10
N GLY A 317 -9.33 5.87 -5.65
CA GLY A 317 -9.73 7.15 -6.20
C GLY A 317 -10.24 7.02 -7.63
N GLN A 318 -9.59 7.72 -8.56
CA GLN A 318 -9.96 7.70 -9.98
C GLN A 318 -9.50 6.43 -10.72
N ARG A 319 -8.80 5.52 -10.03
CA ARG A 319 -8.34 4.28 -10.64
C ARG A 319 -9.43 3.22 -10.57
N GLU A 320 -9.67 2.61 -11.72
CA GLU A 320 -10.46 1.39 -11.78
C GLU A 320 -9.72 0.23 -11.12
N CYS A 321 -10.46 -0.55 -10.33
CA CYS A 321 -9.98 -1.79 -9.76
C CYS A 321 -9.78 -2.80 -10.90
N SER A 322 -8.58 -3.38 -11.01
CA SER A 322 -8.21 -4.30 -12.08
C SER A 322 -8.78 -5.72 -11.92
N PHE A 323 -9.52 -5.97 -10.85
CA PHE A 323 -10.18 -7.22 -10.56
C PHE A 323 -11.64 -6.98 -10.14
N THR A 324 -12.47 -7.95 -10.42
CA THR A 324 -13.91 -7.94 -10.17
C THR A 324 -14.28 -8.60 -8.84
N PHE A 325 -15.55 -8.47 -8.48
CA PHE A 325 -16.13 -9.24 -7.37
C PHE A 325 -16.04 -10.75 -7.62
N GLU A 326 -16.28 -11.17 -8.86
CA GLU A 326 -16.23 -12.57 -9.30
C GLU A 326 -14.82 -13.14 -9.18
N ASP A 327 -13.78 -12.37 -9.55
CA ASP A 327 -12.37 -12.78 -9.38
C ASP A 327 -12.04 -13.02 -7.91
N MET A 328 -12.49 -12.11 -7.04
CA MET A 328 -12.29 -12.24 -5.59
C MET A 328 -13.03 -13.46 -5.02
N LEU A 329 -14.26 -13.71 -5.45
CA LEU A 329 -15.01 -14.90 -5.04
C LEU A 329 -14.36 -16.19 -5.53
N ALA A 330 -13.86 -16.21 -6.77
CA ALA A 330 -13.17 -17.35 -7.32
C ALA A 330 -11.93 -17.67 -6.49
N TRP A 331 -11.11 -16.66 -6.17
CA TRP A 331 -9.91 -16.80 -5.34
C TRP A 331 -10.20 -17.27 -3.92
N LEU A 332 -11.29 -16.83 -3.29
CA LEU A 332 -11.66 -17.30 -1.96
C LEU A 332 -12.18 -18.76 -1.95
N LYS A 333 -12.64 -19.28 -3.10
CA LYS A 333 -13.22 -20.63 -3.24
C LYS A 333 -12.22 -21.66 -3.77
N SER A 334 -11.43 -21.31 -4.79
CA SER A 334 -10.26 -22.08 -5.27
C SER A 334 -9.37 -22.33 -4.09
#